data_AF-A0A7C6HTN2-F1
#
_entry.id   AF-A0A7C6HTN2-F1
#
_cell.length_a   1.000
_cell.length_b   1.000
_cell.length_c   1.000
_cell.angle_alpha   90.00
_cell.angle_beta   90.00
_cell.angle_gamma   90.00
#
_symmetry.space_group_name_H-M   'P 1'
#
loop_
_entity.id
_entity.type
_entity.pdbx_description
1 polymer ?
#
loop_
_entity_poly.entity_id
_entity_poly.type
_entity_poly.pdbx_seq_one_letter_code
_entity_poly.pdbx_strand_id
1 'polypeptide(L)'
;MQAELFSTTMHGAALLYNLLVAQRCEEEGLTRFDGKVDEYVMALEWWARRMHEHQILERWDLSEFWSVVQSNGFTPYPRTRDFVDGWVRGILSEGPRHVAENDALRKLVERQEQRKGKQSRLLNERMLPAWSGASAADQLTFRWGVVRQIAADIFEGLMADA
;
A
#
# COMPACT_ATOMS: atom_id res chain seq x y z
N MET A 1 -5.77 -9.81 12.01
CA MET A 1 -7.00 -9.28 11.39
C MET A 1 -6.80 -7.84 10.91
N GLN A 2 -6.52 -6.86 11.80
CA GLN A 2 -6.27 -5.46 11.39
C GLN A 2 -5.00 -5.24 10.53
N ALA A 3 -3.91 -5.96 10.79
CA ALA A 3 -2.66 -5.83 10.02
C ALA A 3 -2.78 -6.31 8.56
N GLU A 4 -3.57 -7.37 8.31
CA GLU A 4 -3.81 -7.88 6.96
C GLU A 4 -4.76 -6.95 6.17
N LEU A 5 -5.78 -6.43 6.84
CA LEU A 5 -6.70 -5.42 6.32
C LEU A 5 -5.92 -4.18 5.85
N PHE A 6 -5.09 -3.63 6.74
CA PHE A 6 -4.22 -2.50 6.46
C PHE A 6 -3.25 -2.80 5.32
N SER A 7 -2.53 -3.93 5.40
CA SER A 7 -1.57 -4.33 4.38
C SER A 7 -2.20 -4.46 2.99
N THR A 8 -3.35 -5.13 2.89
CA THR A 8 -4.07 -5.31 1.63
C THR A 8 -4.55 -3.97 1.08
N THR A 9 -5.06 -3.09 1.94
CA THR A 9 -5.57 -1.78 1.52
C THR A 9 -4.44 -0.85 1.07
N MET A 10 -3.31 -0.84 1.79
CA MET A 10 -2.15 -0.03 1.44
C MET A 10 -1.38 -0.56 0.22
N HIS A 11 -1.48 -1.86 -0.07
CA HIS A 11 -0.93 -2.42 -1.31
C HIS A 11 -1.53 -1.74 -2.55
N GLY A 12 -2.83 -1.40 -2.54
CA GLY A 12 -3.44 -0.62 -3.61
C GLY A 12 -2.78 0.75 -3.83
N ALA A 13 -2.33 1.42 -2.76
CA ALA A 13 -1.65 2.71 -2.87
C ALA A 13 -0.27 2.57 -3.53
N ALA A 14 0.43 1.48 -3.21
CA ALA A 14 1.71 1.17 -3.83
C ALA A 14 1.55 0.78 -5.30
N LEU A 15 0.53 0.00 -5.66
CA LEU A 15 0.22 -0.32 -7.05
C LEU A 15 -0.11 0.95 -7.84
N LEU A 16 -0.95 1.84 -7.29
CA LEU A 16 -1.25 3.13 -7.92
C LEU A 16 0.00 3.99 -8.09
N TYR A 17 0.88 4.04 -7.09
CA TYR A 17 2.16 4.73 -7.22
C TYR A 17 3.00 4.20 -8.39
N ASN A 18 3.12 2.88 -8.52
CA ASN A 18 3.91 2.30 -9.61
C ASN A 18 3.26 2.50 -10.98
N LEU A 19 1.91 2.51 -11.07
CA LEU A 19 1.21 2.92 -12.29
C LEU A 19 1.59 4.34 -12.70
N LEU A 20 1.61 5.29 -11.76
CA LEU A 20 1.98 6.68 -12.05
C LEU A 20 3.44 6.83 -12.48
N VAL A 21 4.35 6.05 -11.88
CA VAL A 21 5.76 6.03 -12.29
C VAL A 21 5.92 5.42 -13.69
N ALA A 22 5.20 4.33 -13.98
CA ALA A 22 5.20 3.71 -15.31
C ALA A 22 4.72 4.68 -16.40
N GLN A 23 3.61 5.38 -16.15
CA GLN A 23 3.08 6.40 -17.07
C GLN A 23 4.09 7.52 -17.30
N ARG A 24 4.77 7.98 -16.24
CA ARG A 24 5.87 8.95 -16.39
C ARG A 24 7.04 8.41 -17.20
N CYS A 25 7.40 7.14 -17.04
CA CYS A 25 8.46 6.54 -17.86
C CYS A 25 8.07 6.49 -19.35
N GLU A 26 6.82 6.19 -19.67
CA GLU A 26 6.31 6.22 -21.04
C GLU A 26 6.28 7.65 -21.62
N GLU A 27 5.82 8.64 -20.84
CA GLU A 27 5.84 10.06 -21.21
C GLU A 27 7.26 10.55 -21.56
N GLU A 28 8.27 10.09 -20.81
CA GLU A 28 9.69 10.40 -21.04
C GLU A 28 10.36 9.50 -22.11
N GLY A 29 9.61 8.59 -22.75
CA GLY A 29 10.11 7.72 -23.82
C GLY A 29 11.10 6.64 -23.35
N LEU A 30 11.04 6.23 -22.08
CA LEU A 30 11.93 5.20 -21.52
C LEU A 30 11.44 3.79 -21.87
N THR A 31 11.85 3.31 -23.05
CA THR A 31 11.45 1.99 -23.61
C THR A 31 11.82 0.78 -22.75
N ARG A 32 12.75 0.93 -21.80
CA ARG A 32 13.11 -0.12 -20.84
C ARG A 32 11.90 -0.60 -20.01
N PHE A 33 10.87 0.24 -19.86
CA PHE A 33 9.71 -0.04 -19.02
C PHE A 33 8.42 -0.25 -19.83
N ASP A 34 8.52 -0.50 -21.12
CA ASP A 34 7.36 -0.77 -21.98
C ASP A 34 6.50 -1.90 -21.40
N GLY A 35 5.18 -1.69 -21.40
CA GLY A 35 4.19 -2.64 -20.85
C GLY A 35 4.01 -2.56 -19.33
N LYS A 36 4.79 -1.74 -18.60
CA LYS A 36 4.58 -1.57 -17.15
C LYS A 36 3.28 -0.87 -16.81
N VAL A 37 2.77 0.01 -17.68
CA VAL A 37 1.45 0.63 -17.46
C VAL A 37 0.36 -0.44 -17.44
N ASP A 38 0.31 -1.29 -18.47
CA ASP A 38 -0.66 -2.39 -18.55
C ASP A 38 -0.52 -3.37 -17.38
N GLU A 39 0.73 -3.72 -17.01
CA GLU A 39 1.01 -4.59 -15.85
C GLU A 39 0.39 -4.04 -14.56
N TYR A 40 0.56 -2.74 -14.28
CA TYR A 40 0.03 -2.13 -13.05
C TYR A 40 -1.47 -1.85 -13.10
N VAL A 41 -2.05 -1.60 -14.30
CA VAL A 41 -3.51 -1.58 -14.48
C VAL A 41 -4.09 -2.95 -14.12
N MET A 42 -3.56 -4.03 -14.70
CA MET A 42 -4.00 -5.39 -14.37
C MET A 42 -3.81 -5.70 -12.88
N ALA A 43 -2.68 -5.32 -12.29
CA ALA A 43 -2.44 -5.54 -10.86
C ALA A 43 -3.47 -4.83 -9.97
N LEU A 44 -3.87 -3.61 -10.32
CA LEU A 44 -4.94 -2.88 -9.62
C LEU A 44 -6.31 -3.55 -9.78
N GLU A 45 -6.62 -4.10 -10.95
CA GLU A 45 -7.85 -4.88 -11.17
C GLU A 45 -7.89 -6.14 -10.30
N TRP A 46 -6.79 -6.90 -10.25
CA TRP A 46 -6.67 -8.07 -9.39
C TRP A 46 -6.78 -7.71 -7.91
N TRP A 47 -6.13 -6.63 -7.50
CA TRP A 47 -6.26 -6.10 -6.14
C TRP A 47 -7.71 -5.71 -5.82
N ALA A 48 -8.40 -5.01 -6.72
CA ALA A 48 -9.78 -4.60 -6.54
C ALA A 48 -10.72 -5.81 -6.42
N ARG A 49 -10.50 -6.86 -7.22
CA ARG A 49 -11.22 -8.13 -7.12
C ARG A 49 -11.02 -8.78 -5.76
N ARG A 50 -9.77 -8.88 -5.29
CA ARG A 50 -9.45 -9.42 -3.96
C ARG A 50 -10.10 -8.61 -2.83
N MET A 51 -10.10 -7.29 -2.92
CA MET A 51 -10.76 -6.40 -1.95
C MET A 51 -12.25 -6.71 -1.83
N HIS A 52 -12.91 -6.99 -2.97
CA HIS A 52 -14.31 -7.35 -3.02
C HIS A 52 -14.57 -8.77 -2.49
N GLU A 53 -13.82 -9.77 -2.96
CA GLU A 53 -13.97 -11.18 -2.56
C GLU A 53 -13.81 -11.39 -1.05
N HIS A 54 -12.93 -10.64 -0.40
CA HIS A 54 -12.72 -10.71 1.05
C HIS A 54 -13.52 -9.67 1.84
N GLN A 55 -14.42 -8.91 1.20
CA GLN A 55 -15.24 -7.88 1.84
C GLN A 55 -14.41 -6.90 2.69
N ILE A 56 -13.23 -6.52 2.20
CA ILE A 56 -12.26 -5.72 2.99
C ILE A 56 -12.85 -4.36 3.38
N LEU A 57 -13.65 -3.75 2.50
CA LEU A 57 -14.27 -2.44 2.75
C LEU A 57 -15.26 -2.47 3.92
N GLU A 58 -16.03 -3.55 4.04
CA GLU A 58 -17.05 -3.70 5.09
C GLU A 58 -16.41 -3.86 6.48
N ARG A 59 -15.13 -4.23 6.53
CA ARG A 59 -14.38 -4.49 7.77
C ARG A 59 -13.59 -3.27 8.24
N TRP A 60 -13.60 -2.18 7.48
CA TRP A 60 -12.84 -0.98 7.82
C TRP A 60 -13.54 -0.14 8.88
N ASP A 61 -12.90 -0.04 10.05
CA ASP A 61 -13.14 1.02 11.02
C ASP A 61 -11.81 1.76 11.28
N LEU A 62 -11.70 2.98 10.73
CA LEU A 62 -10.50 3.82 10.91
C LEU A 62 -10.30 4.24 12.37
N SER A 63 -11.37 4.45 13.12
CA SER A 63 -11.28 4.83 14.53
C SER A 63 -10.72 3.69 15.36
N GLU A 64 -11.27 2.48 15.17
CA GLU A 64 -10.78 1.25 15.81
C GLU A 64 -9.31 0.99 15.43
N PHE A 65 -8.97 1.08 14.14
CA PHE A 65 -7.61 0.88 13.65
C PHE A 65 -6.61 1.79 14.38
N TRP A 66 -6.89 3.10 14.45
CA TRP A 66 -5.99 4.04 15.13
C TRP A 66 -5.96 3.87 16.64
N SER A 67 -7.05 3.40 17.26
CA SER A 67 -7.07 3.04 18.68
C SER A 67 -6.10 1.89 18.94
N VAL A 68 -6.14 0.83 18.12
CA VAL A 68 -5.22 -0.32 18.20
C VAL A 68 -3.77 0.12 17.96
N VAL A 69 -3.50 0.97 16.97
CA VAL A 69 -2.14 1.45 16.69
C VAL A 69 -1.56 2.21 17.89
N GLN A 70 -2.35 3.10 18.50
CA GLN A 70 -1.93 3.89 19.66
C GLN A 70 -1.78 3.02 20.92
N SER A 71 -2.68 2.06 21.16
CA SER A 71 -2.58 1.15 22.31
C SER A 71 -1.33 0.27 22.27
N ASN A 72 -0.76 0.05 21.08
CA ASN A 72 0.53 -0.64 20.90
C ASN A 72 1.74 0.30 21.01
N GLY A 73 1.57 1.54 21.49
CA GLY A 73 2.65 2.49 21.74
C GLY A 73 3.18 3.20 20.49
N PHE A 74 2.50 3.08 19.35
CA PHE A 74 2.90 3.78 18.12
C PHE A 74 2.02 5.01 17.89
N THR A 75 2.65 6.19 17.88
CA THR A 75 2.00 7.43 17.47
C THR A 75 2.43 7.77 16.05
N PRO A 76 1.55 7.64 15.03
CA PRO A 76 1.90 7.99 13.67
C PRO A 76 2.16 9.49 13.56
N TYR A 77 3.12 9.87 12.72
CA TYR A 77 3.24 11.27 12.31
C TYR A 77 1.91 11.75 11.69
N PRO A 78 1.46 12.99 11.95
CA PRO A 78 0.17 13.50 11.48
C PRO A 78 -0.03 13.27 9.97
N ARG A 79 1.03 13.52 9.20
CA ARG A 79 1.03 13.38 7.74
C ARG A 79 0.90 11.94 7.24
N THR A 80 1.35 10.96 8.02
CA THR A 80 1.18 9.53 7.73
C THR A 80 -0.28 9.15 7.98
N ARG A 81 -0.84 9.63 9.09
CA ARG A 81 -2.26 9.46 9.40
C ARG A 81 -3.15 10.07 8.32
N ASP A 82 -2.89 11.31 7.90
CA ASP A 82 -3.66 12.00 6.86
C ASP A 82 -3.67 11.22 5.53
N PHE A 83 -2.51 10.64 5.16
CA PHE A 83 -2.40 9.84 3.95
C PHE A 83 -3.22 8.56 4.04
N VAL A 84 -3.09 7.82 5.15
CA VAL A 84 -3.86 6.58 5.40
C VAL A 84 -5.36 6.88 5.44
N ASP A 85 -5.78 7.90 6.20
CA ASP A 85 -7.19 8.31 6.32
C ASP A 85 -7.75 8.73 4.95
N GLY A 86 -7.03 9.56 4.20
CA GLY A 86 -7.45 9.99 2.87
C GLY A 86 -7.55 8.83 1.88
N TRP A 87 -6.61 7.89 1.93
CA TRP A 87 -6.59 6.73 1.05
C TRP A 87 -7.75 5.79 1.34
N VAL A 88 -7.92 5.40 2.61
CA VAL A 88 -9.00 4.49 3.03
C VAL A 88 -10.37 5.11 2.75
N ARG A 89 -10.58 6.39 3.09
CA ARG A 89 -11.85 7.08 2.80
C ARG A 89 -12.14 7.17 1.30
N GLY A 90 -11.13 7.44 0.49
CA GLY A 90 -11.30 7.51 -0.97
C GLY A 90 -11.71 6.16 -1.56
N ILE A 91 -11.09 5.05 -1.13
CA ILE A 91 -11.51 3.72 -1.56
C ILE A 91 -12.93 3.39 -1.07
N LEU A 92 -13.26 3.72 0.17
CA LEU A 92 -14.60 3.47 0.72
C LEU A 92 -15.69 4.24 -0.04
N SER A 93 -15.40 5.44 -0.54
CA SER A 93 -16.33 6.28 -1.30
C SER A 93 -16.50 5.80 -2.75
N GLU A 94 -15.38 5.57 -3.44
CA GLU A 94 -15.35 5.40 -4.91
C GLU A 94 -15.33 3.93 -5.34
N GLY A 95 -14.95 3.04 -4.42
CA GLY A 95 -14.75 1.63 -4.67
C GLY A 95 -13.35 1.29 -5.24
N PRO A 96 -12.79 0.12 -4.89
CA PRO A 96 -11.48 -0.34 -5.35
C PRO A 96 -11.30 -0.39 -6.88
N ARG A 97 -12.38 -0.65 -7.63
CA ARG A 97 -12.33 -0.81 -9.10
C ARG A 97 -11.96 0.49 -9.84
N HIS A 98 -12.24 1.65 -9.26
CA HIS A 98 -12.02 2.94 -9.92
C HIS A 98 -10.69 3.61 -9.52
N VAL A 99 -9.88 2.93 -8.71
CA VAL A 99 -8.66 3.54 -8.13
C VAL A 99 -7.66 3.99 -9.18
N ALA A 100 -7.50 3.24 -10.28
CA ALA A 100 -6.56 3.58 -11.36
C ALA A 100 -6.90 4.92 -12.04
N GLU A 101 -8.19 5.24 -12.16
CA GLU A 101 -8.71 6.41 -12.90
C GLU A 101 -9.13 7.55 -11.98
N ASN A 102 -9.16 7.33 -10.66
CA ASN A 102 -9.62 8.34 -9.72
C ASN A 102 -8.57 9.45 -9.49
N ASP A 103 -8.81 10.63 -10.05
CA ASP A 103 -7.94 11.80 -9.92
C ASP A 103 -7.60 12.20 -8.48
N ALA A 104 -8.55 12.06 -7.55
CA ALA A 104 -8.32 12.45 -6.16
C ALA A 104 -7.32 11.52 -5.47
N LEU A 105 -7.44 10.21 -5.72
CA LEU A 105 -6.51 9.18 -5.24
C LEU A 105 -5.14 9.28 -5.90
N ARG A 106 -5.09 9.55 -7.21
CA ARG A 106 -3.85 9.80 -7.95
C ARG A 106 -3.10 10.99 -7.35
N LYS A 107 -3.78 12.14 -7.21
CA LYS A 107 -3.20 13.34 -6.57
C LYS A 107 -2.78 13.10 -5.12
N LEU A 108 -3.50 12.25 -4.37
CA LEU A 108 -3.13 11.89 -3.00
C LEU A 108 -1.79 11.14 -2.97
N VAL A 109 -1.62 10.14 -3.84
CA VAL A 109 -0.37 9.35 -3.96
C VAL A 109 0.77 10.22 -4.48
N GLU A 110 0.53 11.06 -5.48
CA GLU A 110 1.51 12.03 -5.97
C GLU A 110 2.00 12.95 -4.85
N ARG A 111 1.09 13.60 -4.11
CA ARG A 111 1.47 14.47 -2.98
C ARG A 111 2.29 13.73 -1.92
N GLN A 112 1.99 12.46 -1.69
CA GLN A 112 2.76 11.64 -0.75
C GLN A 112 4.18 11.40 -1.26
N GLU A 113 4.36 11.09 -2.55
CA GLU A 113 5.67 10.89 -3.16
C GLU A 113 6.47 12.20 -3.26
N GLN A 114 5.83 13.30 -3.65
CA GLN A 114 6.44 14.63 -3.80
C GLN A 114 7.18 15.10 -2.54
N ARG A 115 6.78 14.61 -1.35
CA ARG A 115 7.46 14.88 -0.07
C ARG A 115 8.91 14.38 -0.03
N LYS A 116 9.26 13.41 -0.87
CA LYS A 116 10.66 12.95 -1.03
C LYS A 116 11.54 13.99 -1.75
N GLY A 117 10.95 15.09 -2.24
CA GLY A 117 11.66 16.20 -2.87
C GLY A 117 12.48 15.71 -4.06
N LYS A 118 13.80 15.96 -4.03
CA LYS A 118 14.73 15.54 -5.09
C LYS A 118 14.80 14.02 -5.30
N GLN A 119 14.34 13.21 -4.34
CA GLN A 119 14.30 11.74 -4.46
C GLN A 119 12.98 11.22 -5.02
N SER A 120 12.00 12.10 -5.28
CA SER A 120 10.71 11.71 -5.86
C SER A 120 10.88 11.34 -7.33
N ARG A 121 10.40 10.15 -7.70
CA ARG A 121 10.35 9.73 -9.12
C ARG A 121 9.28 10.47 -9.91
N LEU A 122 8.28 11.02 -9.23
CA LEU A 122 7.20 11.80 -9.84
C LEU A 122 7.54 13.31 -9.93
N LEU A 123 8.68 13.76 -9.39
CA LEU A 123 9.14 15.15 -9.54
C LEU A 123 10.48 15.28 -10.23
N ASN A 124 11.37 14.31 -10.06
CA ASN A 124 12.73 14.37 -10.59
C ASN A 124 12.91 13.32 -11.68
N GLU A 125 12.83 13.76 -12.93
CA GLU A 125 13.03 12.92 -14.13
C GLU A 125 14.33 12.12 -14.06
N ARG A 126 15.39 12.65 -13.45
CA ARG A 126 16.68 11.96 -13.31
C ARG A 126 16.60 10.69 -12.44
N MET A 127 15.54 10.55 -11.63
CA MET A 127 15.29 9.37 -10.81
C MET A 127 14.53 8.27 -11.55
N LEU A 128 13.87 8.58 -12.68
CA LEU A 128 13.09 7.63 -13.46
C LEU A 128 13.94 6.50 -14.06
N PRO A 129 15.13 6.75 -14.67
CA PRO A 129 15.97 5.67 -15.21
C PRO A 129 16.46 4.66 -14.15
N ALA A 130 16.52 5.09 -12.88
CA ALA A 130 16.93 4.26 -11.74
C ALA A 130 15.76 3.49 -11.10
N TRP A 131 14.55 3.59 -11.65
CA TRP A 131 13.44 2.72 -11.26
C TRP A 131 13.71 1.29 -11.75
N SER A 132 13.49 0.29 -10.91
CA SER A 132 13.71 -1.12 -11.25
C SER A 132 12.49 -1.77 -11.93
N GLY A 133 11.43 -0.99 -12.19
CA GLY A 133 10.14 -1.48 -12.66
C GLY A 133 9.17 -1.85 -11.54
N ALA A 134 9.59 -1.77 -10.28
CA ALA A 134 8.74 -1.92 -9.09
C ALA A 134 9.31 -1.15 -7.89
N SER A 135 8.43 -0.62 -7.04
CA SER A 135 8.81 0.09 -5.82
C SER A 135 7.74 -0.07 -4.76
N ALA A 136 8.09 -0.75 -3.67
CA ALA A 136 7.14 -1.13 -2.60
C ALA A 136 5.89 -1.86 -3.13
N ALA A 137 5.99 -2.51 -4.30
CA ALA A 137 4.89 -3.21 -4.94
C ALA A 137 4.56 -4.55 -4.24
N ASP A 138 5.47 -5.08 -3.43
CA ASP A 138 5.17 -6.25 -2.60
C ASP A 138 4.26 -5.84 -1.44
N GLN A 139 3.14 -6.56 -1.29
CA GLN A 139 2.28 -6.44 -0.13
C GLN A 139 3.10 -6.67 1.16
N LEU A 140 2.91 -5.82 2.17
CA LEU A 140 3.53 -6.00 3.48
C LEU A 140 3.08 -7.35 4.07
N THR A 141 3.92 -8.35 3.90
CA THR A 141 3.67 -9.70 4.41
C THR A 141 4.14 -9.70 5.86
N PHE A 142 3.32 -9.14 6.76
CA PHE A 142 3.56 -9.28 8.19
C PHE A 142 3.43 -10.77 8.50
N ARG A 143 4.57 -11.47 8.64
CA ARG A 143 4.64 -12.91 8.97
C ARG A 143 4.24 -13.19 10.43
N TRP A 144 3.15 -12.58 10.90
CA TRP A 144 2.63 -12.72 12.26
C TRP A 144 2.21 -14.16 12.58
N GLY A 145 1.83 -14.96 11.58
CA GLY A 145 1.62 -16.39 11.74
C GLY A 145 2.90 -17.12 12.17
N VAL A 146 4.03 -16.79 11.54
CA VAL A 146 5.35 -17.35 11.90
C VAL A 146 5.78 -16.88 13.28
N VAL A 147 5.59 -15.59 13.59
CA VAL A 147 5.93 -15.06 14.92
C VAL A 147 5.03 -15.63 16.02
N ARG A 148 3.73 -15.86 15.76
CA ARG A 148 2.83 -16.53 16.70
C ARG A 148 3.19 -18.00 16.90
N GLN A 149 3.57 -18.70 15.84
CA GLN A 149 4.03 -20.08 15.93
C GLN A 149 5.29 -20.16 16.79
N ILE A 150 6.29 -19.32 16.51
CA ILE A 150 7.51 -19.25 17.32
C ILE A 150 7.19 -18.92 18.79
N ALA A 151 6.29 -17.98 19.05
CA ALA A 151 5.90 -17.63 20.41
C ALA A 151 5.14 -18.76 21.13
N ALA A 152 4.29 -19.51 20.41
CA ALA A 152 3.60 -20.68 20.95
C ALA A 152 4.59 -21.81 21.24
N ASP A 153 5.53 -22.09 20.33
CA ASP A 153 6.56 -23.12 20.49
C ASP A 153 7.48 -22.79 21.69
N ILE A 154 7.83 -21.51 21.90
CA ILE A 154 8.59 -21.07 23.10
C ILE A 154 7.78 -21.29 24.38
N PHE A 155 6.47 -21.00 24.36
CA PHE A 155 5.61 -21.16 25.52
C PHE A 155 5.38 -22.64 25.86
N GLU A 156 5.21 -23.50 24.86
CA GLU A 156 5.14 -24.96 25.04
C GLU A 156 6.47 -25.53 25.55
N GLY A 157 7.60 -25.07 25.01
CA GLY A 157 8.92 -25.49 25.49
C GLY A 157 9.16 -25.12 26.96
N LEU A 158 8.75 -23.93 27.39
CA LEU A 158 8.87 -23.48 28.79
C LEU A 158 7.94 -24.23 29.77
N MET A 159 6.82 -24.75 29.27
CA MET A 159 5.87 -25.54 30.08
C MET A 159 6.21 -27.03 30.12
N ALA A 160 7.01 -27.54 29.19
CA ALA A 160 7.47 -28.93 29.15
C ALA A 160 8.69 -29.19 30.06
N ASP A 161 9.41 -28.13 30.45
CA ASP A 161 10.59 -28.18 31.34
C ASP A 161 10.25 -27.87 32.83
N ALA A 162 8.96 -27.86 33.20
CA ALA A 162 8.45 -27.67 34.57
C ALA A 162 7.77 -28.94 35.11
#